data_AF-A0A6A1VT05-F1
#
_entry.id   AF-A0A6A1VT05-F1
#
_cell.length_a   1.000
_cell.length_b   1.000
_cell.length_c   1.000
_cell.angle_alpha   90.00
_cell.angle_beta   90.00
_cell.angle_gamma   90.00
#
_symmetry.space_group_name_H-M   'P 1'
#
loop_
_entity.id
_entity.type
_entity.pdbx_description
1 polymer ?
#
loop_
_entity_poly.entity_id
_entity_poly.type
_entity_poly.pdbx_seq_one_letter_code
_entity_poly.pdbx_strand_id
1 'polypeptide(L)'
;MEKGILISAAVGNLFPGIAAIANGHPWVLTVTASTTDRWFSGILEQREGLKITGWTLYPGVPTTISLPLVYNKNLKSCDEISSEAPSGIIICHGQKFDIQRQVDKLARAKVKGSVIIAQTSALLEMDLIKSMDCACILIEPSDAEILLQHIEGSPSQPLATMVFRETYTGMKSTPTVAAYVPSGPFPNCACILKPDVMAPLIGLKKTDITR
;
A
#
# COMPACT_ATOMS: atom_id res chain seq x y z
N MET A 1 35.85 9.16 -9.44
CA MET A 1 35.58 10.09 -10.57
C MET A 1 36.73 10.23 -11.55
N GLU A 2 37.93 9.71 -11.26
CA GLU A 2 39.16 9.89 -12.07
C GLU A 2 39.07 9.44 -13.53
N LYS A 3 38.06 8.65 -13.89
CA LYS A 3 37.80 8.19 -15.27
C LYS A 3 36.66 8.94 -15.96
N GLY A 4 36.11 10.00 -15.35
CA GLY A 4 34.99 10.77 -15.90
C GLY A 4 33.65 10.02 -15.91
N ILE A 5 33.51 8.94 -15.14
CA ILE A 5 32.30 8.12 -15.06
C ILE A 5 31.49 8.52 -13.83
N LEU A 6 30.27 9.04 -14.05
CA LEU A 6 29.32 9.36 -12.98
C LEU A 6 28.73 8.09 -12.37
N ILE A 7 28.64 8.06 -11.04
CA ILE A 7 27.97 6.99 -10.30
C ILE A 7 26.69 7.55 -9.69
N SER A 8 25.55 6.99 -10.06
CA SER A 8 24.25 7.28 -9.46
C SER A 8 23.85 6.14 -8.54
N ALA A 9 23.50 6.45 -7.29
CA ALA A 9 23.12 5.46 -6.28
C ALA A 9 21.92 5.93 -5.46
N ALA A 10 21.06 5.00 -5.07
CA ALA A 10 19.94 5.29 -4.19
C ALA A 10 20.43 5.67 -2.78
N VAL A 11 19.70 6.52 -2.09
CA VAL A 11 20.00 6.95 -0.71
C VAL A 11 20.02 5.78 0.29
N GLY A 12 19.30 4.69 -0.01
CA GLY A 12 19.11 3.52 0.85
C GLY A 12 17.69 3.46 1.43
N ASN A 13 17.28 2.31 1.97
CA ASN A 13 15.94 2.10 2.54
C ASN A 13 15.94 1.12 3.72
N LEU A 14 17.10 0.92 4.38
CA LEU A 14 17.23 -0.03 5.49
C LEU A 14 16.57 0.49 6.78
N PHE A 15 16.69 1.79 7.04
CA PHE A 15 16.09 2.41 8.21
C PHE A 15 15.67 3.84 7.87
N PRO A 16 14.39 4.22 8.09
CA PRO A 16 13.98 5.61 8.00
C PRO A 16 14.62 6.37 9.16
N GLY A 17 15.23 7.51 8.88
CA GLY A 17 15.84 8.30 9.95
C GLY A 17 16.77 9.39 9.46
N ILE A 18 17.08 10.30 10.37
CA ILE A 18 18.10 11.32 10.18
C ILE A 18 19.47 10.64 10.23
N ALA A 19 20.36 11.05 9.35
CA ALA A 19 21.72 10.56 9.25
C ALA A 19 21.87 9.05 8.97
N ALA A 20 20.92 8.47 8.22
CA ALA A 20 20.93 7.05 7.84
C ALA A 20 21.19 6.81 6.34
N ILE A 21 21.75 7.81 5.64
CA ILE A 21 22.10 7.70 4.21
C ILE A 21 23.24 6.70 4.01
N ALA A 22 23.07 5.74 3.08
CA ALA A 22 24.09 4.74 2.78
C ALA A 22 25.14 5.24 1.78
N ASN A 23 24.70 5.92 0.71
CA ASN A 23 25.54 6.28 -0.43
C ASN A 23 25.87 7.78 -0.50
N GLY A 24 26.23 8.40 0.62
CA GLY A 24 26.40 9.85 0.73
C GLY A 24 27.80 10.37 0.39
N HIS A 25 28.62 9.61 -0.33
CA HIS A 25 29.97 10.02 -0.70
C HIS A 25 29.95 11.25 -1.65
N PRO A 26 30.95 12.16 -1.56
CA PRO A 26 30.98 13.39 -2.36
C PRO A 26 30.96 13.18 -3.88
N TRP A 27 31.50 12.05 -4.34
CA TRP A 27 31.63 11.70 -5.76
C TRP A 27 30.50 10.79 -6.28
N VAL A 28 29.45 10.59 -5.47
CA VAL A 28 28.27 9.79 -5.83
C VAL A 28 27.07 10.72 -5.92
N LEU A 29 26.30 10.60 -7.01
CA LEU A 29 24.98 11.21 -7.10
C LEU A 29 23.98 10.35 -6.31
N THR A 30 23.61 10.83 -5.14
CA THR A 30 22.71 10.19 -4.18
C THR A 30 21.27 10.61 -4.47
N VAL A 31 20.46 9.66 -4.91
CA VAL A 31 19.07 9.89 -5.33
C VAL A 31 18.10 9.41 -4.25
N THR A 32 17.20 10.30 -3.82
CA THR A 32 16.07 9.95 -2.93
C THR A 32 14.80 9.65 -3.72
N ALA A 33 13.88 8.91 -3.11
CA ALA A 33 12.64 8.46 -3.75
C ALA A 33 11.48 9.44 -3.48
N SER A 34 10.63 9.63 -4.48
CA SER A 34 9.36 10.36 -4.34
C SER A 34 8.15 9.58 -4.81
N THR A 35 6.98 10.04 -4.38
CA THR A 35 5.68 9.69 -4.95
C THR A 35 5.51 10.23 -6.36
N THR A 36 4.73 9.50 -7.15
CA THR A 36 4.16 9.97 -8.43
C THR A 36 2.72 10.38 -8.21
N ASP A 37 2.12 11.05 -9.19
CA ASP A 37 0.70 11.41 -9.19
C ASP A 37 -0.24 10.22 -9.45
N ARG A 38 0.32 9.00 -9.58
CA ARG A 38 -0.40 7.77 -9.92
C ARG A 38 -0.82 6.98 -8.68
N TRP A 39 -2.08 6.55 -8.65
CA TRP A 39 -2.68 5.76 -7.58
C TRP A 39 -3.36 4.51 -8.15
N PHE A 40 -2.97 3.32 -7.70
CA PHE A 40 -3.64 2.05 -8.01
C PHE A 40 -4.81 1.77 -7.05
N SER A 41 -6.01 1.65 -7.60
CA SER A 41 -7.24 1.63 -6.83
C SER A 41 -8.06 0.37 -7.02
N GLY A 42 -8.78 0.02 -5.96
CA GLY A 42 -9.88 -0.93 -6.00
C GLY A 42 -11.11 -0.30 -5.37
N ILE A 43 -12.27 -0.62 -5.92
CA ILE A 43 -13.54 -0.05 -5.51
C ILE A 43 -14.39 -1.15 -4.89
N LEU A 44 -14.87 -0.92 -3.67
CA LEU A 44 -15.92 -1.71 -3.05
C LEU A 44 -17.27 -1.05 -3.39
N GLU A 45 -18.10 -1.75 -4.16
CA GLU A 45 -19.41 -1.25 -4.60
C GLU A 45 -20.52 -2.10 -4.03
N GLN A 46 -21.38 -1.47 -3.22
CA GLN A 46 -22.57 -2.08 -2.68
C GLN A 46 -23.78 -1.84 -3.56
N ARG A 47 -24.74 -2.76 -3.54
CA ARG A 47 -25.98 -2.63 -4.31
C ARG A 47 -26.85 -1.48 -3.80
N GLU A 48 -26.72 -1.17 -2.50
CA GLU A 48 -27.42 -0.10 -1.79
C GLU A 48 -26.85 1.29 -2.08
N GLY A 49 -25.83 1.39 -2.93
CA GLY A 49 -25.29 2.66 -3.45
C GLY A 49 -24.05 3.18 -2.73
N LEU A 50 -23.61 2.55 -1.63
CA LEU A 50 -22.33 2.90 -1.00
C LEU A 50 -21.17 2.43 -1.89
N LYS A 51 -20.27 3.38 -2.20
CA LYS A 51 -19.08 3.15 -3.00
C LYS A 51 -17.86 3.66 -2.24
N ILE A 52 -16.93 2.76 -1.93
CA ILE A 52 -15.69 3.09 -1.22
C ILE A 52 -14.52 2.81 -2.15
N THR A 53 -13.69 3.83 -2.34
CA THR A 53 -12.50 3.74 -3.17
C THR A 53 -11.30 3.55 -2.26
N GLY A 54 -10.64 2.41 -2.35
CA GLY A 54 -9.41 2.14 -1.64
C GLY A 54 -8.24 1.93 -2.57
N TRP A 55 -7.12 1.51 -2.00
CA TRP A 55 -5.90 1.17 -2.75
C TRP A 55 -5.74 -0.34 -2.85
N THR A 56 -5.20 -0.79 -3.98
CA THR A 56 -4.87 -2.20 -4.20
C THR A 56 -3.84 -2.35 -5.33
N LEU A 57 -3.01 -3.39 -5.24
CA LEU A 57 -2.17 -3.88 -6.34
C LEU A 57 -2.68 -5.18 -6.93
N TYR A 58 -3.85 -5.67 -6.49
CA TYR A 58 -4.39 -6.94 -6.98
C TYR A 58 -4.67 -6.85 -8.48
N PRO A 59 -4.01 -7.67 -9.32
CA PRO A 59 -4.14 -7.59 -10.76
C PRO A 59 -5.31 -8.43 -11.27
N GLY A 60 -6.18 -8.97 -10.41
CA GLY A 60 -7.28 -9.84 -10.83
C GLY A 60 -8.42 -9.11 -11.54
N VAL A 61 -9.50 -9.85 -11.79
CA VAL A 61 -10.71 -9.34 -12.42
C VAL A 61 -11.73 -8.91 -11.37
N PRO A 62 -12.66 -8.00 -11.72
CA PRO A 62 -13.77 -7.64 -10.84
C PRO A 62 -14.58 -8.87 -10.39
N THR A 63 -15.12 -8.81 -9.18
CA THR A 63 -16.04 -9.85 -8.70
C THR A 63 -17.36 -9.73 -9.45
N THR A 64 -17.77 -10.79 -10.16
CA THR A 64 -19.03 -10.83 -10.91
C THR A 64 -20.26 -11.10 -10.05
N ILE A 65 -20.05 -11.59 -8.83
CA ILE A 65 -21.09 -11.97 -7.88
C ILE A 65 -20.97 -11.05 -6.67
N SER A 66 -22.08 -10.47 -6.24
CA SER A 66 -22.13 -9.72 -4.99
C SER A 66 -21.99 -10.68 -3.81
N LEU A 67 -21.00 -10.42 -2.96
CA LEU A 67 -20.66 -11.22 -1.80
C LEU A 67 -21.08 -10.51 -0.52
N PRO A 68 -21.49 -11.24 0.52
CA PRO A 68 -21.82 -10.64 1.81
C PRO A 68 -20.59 -9.99 2.45
N LEU A 69 -20.78 -8.80 3.03
CA LEU A 69 -19.78 -8.17 3.89
C LEU A 69 -19.78 -8.86 5.25
N VAL A 70 -18.60 -9.31 5.68
CA VAL A 70 -18.40 -10.03 6.95
C VAL A 70 -17.46 -9.22 7.83
N TYR A 71 -18.00 -8.64 8.90
CA TYR A 71 -17.22 -8.02 9.94
C TYR A 71 -17.40 -8.76 11.25
N ASN A 72 -16.32 -9.38 11.74
CA ASN A 72 -16.32 -10.09 13.01
C ASN A 72 -15.55 -9.27 14.05
N LYS A 73 -16.27 -8.70 15.02
CA LYS A 73 -15.70 -7.88 16.11
C LYS A 73 -14.68 -8.64 16.97
N ASN A 74 -14.75 -9.98 16.99
CA ASN A 74 -13.82 -10.84 17.74
C ASN A 74 -12.54 -11.15 16.96
N LEU A 75 -12.55 -11.05 15.63
CA LEU A 75 -11.40 -11.33 14.75
C LEU A 75 -10.94 -10.05 14.05
N LYS A 76 -10.59 -9.03 14.85
CA LYS A 76 -10.28 -7.70 14.32
C LYS A 76 -9.17 -7.73 13.28
N SER A 77 -8.04 -8.38 13.54
CA SER A 77 -6.88 -8.39 12.64
C SER A 77 -6.90 -9.50 11.58
N CYS A 78 -7.89 -10.39 11.60
CA CYS A 78 -7.97 -11.54 10.68
C CYS A 78 -6.74 -12.48 10.70
N ASP A 79 -5.93 -12.47 11.76
CA ASP A 79 -4.72 -13.31 11.85
C ASP A 79 -5.01 -14.80 11.98
N GLU A 80 -6.15 -15.12 12.59
CA GLU A 80 -6.59 -16.47 12.92
C GLU A 80 -7.58 -17.04 11.89
N ILE A 81 -7.70 -16.41 10.72
CA ILE A 81 -8.51 -16.97 9.63
C ILE A 81 -7.96 -18.35 9.27
N SER A 82 -8.79 -19.38 9.45
CA SER A 82 -8.48 -20.76 9.09
C SER A 82 -8.51 -20.95 7.58
N SER A 83 -8.11 -22.13 7.10
CA SER A 83 -8.21 -22.53 5.70
C SER A 83 -9.66 -22.57 5.16
N GLU A 84 -10.66 -22.54 6.04
CA GLU A 84 -12.07 -22.40 5.70
C GLU A 84 -12.52 -20.97 5.99
N ALA A 85 -12.03 -20.04 5.16
CA ALA A 85 -12.42 -18.65 5.27
C ALA A 85 -13.95 -18.49 5.15
N PRO A 86 -14.55 -17.57 5.91
CA PRO A 86 -15.95 -17.21 5.77
C PRO A 86 -16.33 -16.94 4.31
N SER A 87 -17.50 -17.41 3.90
CA SER A 87 -18.09 -17.04 2.62
C SER A 87 -18.38 -15.54 2.61
N GLY A 88 -17.58 -14.74 1.90
CA GLY A 88 -17.84 -13.30 1.77
C GLY A 88 -16.59 -12.45 1.57
N ILE A 89 -16.79 -11.14 1.65
CA ILE A 89 -15.71 -10.14 1.72
C ILE A 89 -15.48 -9.81 3.19
N ILE A 90 -14.27 -10.10 3.67
CA ILE A 90 -13.96 -10.02 5.10
C ILE A 90 -13.31 -8.68 5.42
N ILE A 91 -13.82 -7.99 6.44
CA ILE A 91 -13.30 -6.70 6.89
C ILE A 91 -12.34 -6.93 8.06
N CYS A 92 -11.11 -6.47 7.88
CA CYS A 92 -9.99 -6.67 8.79
C CYS A 92 -9.38 -5.32 9.18
N HIS A 93 -8.97 -5.18 10.43
CA HIS A 93 -8.10 -4.10 10.89
C HIS A 93 -6.66 -4.43 10.50
N GLY A 94 -6.01 -3.47 9.86
CA GLY A 94 -4.61 -3.57 9.47
C GLY A 94 -3.70 -3.61 10.69
N GLN A 95 -2.72 -4.51 10.68
CA GLN A 95 -1.66 -4.49 11.68
C GLN A 95 -0.64 -3.40 11.37
N LYS A 96 -0.30 -2.60 12.39
CA LYS A 96 0.77 -1.61 12.31
C LYS A 96 2.08 -2.37 12.00
N PHE A 97 2.67 -2.14 10.82
CA PHE A 97 3.95 -2.71 10.35
C PHE A 97 3.96 -4.13 9.73
N ASP A 98 2.82 -4.79 9.47
CA ASP A 98 2.86 -6.15 8.87
C ASP A 98 1.72 -6.44 7.86
N ILE A 99 1.33 -5.41 7.09
CA ILE A 99 0.23 -5.50 6.11
C ILE A 99 0.53 -6.53 5.01
N GLN A 100 1.77 -6.63 4.51
CA GLN A 100 2.13 -7.63 3.49
C GLN A 100 1.87 -9.05 4.00
N ARG A 101 2.26 -9.38 5.23
CA ARG A 101 2.01 -10.72 5.78
C ARG A 101 0.52 -10.97 5.99
N GLN A 102 -0.26 -9.95 6.36
CA GLN A 102 -1.71 -10.06 6.47
C GLN A 102 -2.33 -10.39 5.11
N VAL A 103 -1.92 -9.69 4.05
CA VAL A 103 -2.28 -9.99 2.65
C VAL A 103 -1.89 -11.43 2.28
N ASP A 104 -0.67 -11.88 2.59
CA ASP A 104 -0.19 -13.23 2.27
C ASP A 104 -0.96 -14.33 3.02
N LYS A 105 -1.39 -14.06 4.26
CA LYS A 105 -2.26 -14.95 5.03
C LYS A 105 -3.64 -15.05 4.39
N LEU A 106 -4.25 -13.93 4.04
CA LEU A 106 -5.56 -13.88 3.38
C LEU A 106 -5.53 -14.61 2.02
N ALA A 107 -4.45 -14.44 1.26
CA ALA A 107 -4.21 -15.17 0.02
C ALA A 107 -4.12 -16.69 0.26
N ARG A 108 -3.36 -17.14 1.27
CA ARG A 108 -3.26 -18.57 1.65
C ARG A 108 -4.59 -19.16 2.13
N ALA A 109 -5.40 -18.38 2.83
CA ALA A 109 -6.74 -18.75 3.25
C ALA A 109 -7.77 -18.76 2.10
N LYS A 110 -7.37 -18.32 0.89
CA LYS A 110 -8.23 -18.27 -0.31
C LYS A 110 -9.54 -17.52 -0.08
N VAL A 111 -9.47 -16.41 0.66
CA VAL A 111 -10.62 -15.52 0.88
C VAL A 111 -11.19 -15.07 -0.47
N LYS A 112 -12.52 -14.90 -0.56
CA LYS A 112 -13.16 -14.41 -1.78
C LYS A 112 -12.91 -12.92 -2.02
N GLY A 113 -12.72 -12.17 -0.94
CA GLY A 113 -12.25 -10.79 -0.95
C GLY A 113 -11.99 -10.30 0.47
N SER A 114 -11.26 -9.21 0.60
CA SER A 114 -11.03 -8.58 1.90
C SER A 114 -10.90 -7.06 1.79
N VAL A 115 -11.36 -6.38 2.83
CA VAL A 115 -11.14 -4.96 3.06
C VAL A 115 -10.25 -4.83 4.29
N ILE A 116 -9.09 -4.20 4.14
CA ILE A 116 -8.13 -3.99 5.22
C ILE A 116 -8.14 -2.51 5.60
N ILE A 117 -8.49 -2.22 6.85
CA ILE A 117 -8.53 -0.87 7.40
C ILE A 117 -7.11 -0.50 7.81
N ALA A 118 -6.46 0.39 7.06
CA ALA A 118 -5.09 0.79 7.31
C ALA A 118 -4.99 2.30 7.40
N GLN A 119 -4.33 2.82 8.45
CA GLN A 119 -4.20 4.26 8.66
C GLN A 119 -3.27 4.89 7.63
N THR A 120 -3.51 6.16 7.26
CA THR A 120 -2.77 6.95 6.27
C THR A 120 -1.28 7.12 6.58
N SER A 121 -0.88 7.09 7.87
CA SER A 121 0.54 7.00 8.24
C SER A 121 1.18 5.64 7.92
N ALA A 122 0.38 4.64 7.57
CA ALA A 122 0.75 3.40 6.88
C ALA A 122 0.54 3.47 5.35
N LEU A 123 0.04 4.58 4.77
CA LEU A 123 0.24 4.86 3.32
C LEU A 123 1.71 5.14 3.00
N LEU A 124 2.48 5.55 4.01
CA LEU A 124 3.94 5.57 4.01
C LEU A 124 4.55 4.15 3.87
N GLU A 125 3.75 3.09 4.10
CA GLU A 125 4.13 1.67 4.05
C GLU A 125 3.48 0.90 2.88
N MET A 126 2.59 1.52 2.10
CA MET A 126 2.09 0.92 0.85
C MET A 126 3.22 0.60 -0.11
N ASP A 127 4.29 1.37 0.00
CA ASP A 127 5.55 1.21 -0.73
C ASP A 127 6.30 -0.08 -0.38
N LEU A 128 5.98 -0.71 0.76
CA LEU A 128 6.52 -2.01 1.16
C LEU A 128 5.68 -3.17 0.62
N ILE A 129 4.44 -2.93 0.21
CA ILE A 129 3.58 -3.94 -0.38
C ILE A 129 4.03 -4.15 -1.82
N LYS A 130 4.72 -5.27 -2.06
CA LYS A 130 5.30 -5.58 -3.37
C LYS A 130 4.27 -6.16 -4.33
N SER A 131 3.35 -6.95 -3.80
CA SER A 131 2.31 -7.64 -4.55
C SER A 131 1.12 -7.98 -3.66
N MET A 132 -0.04 -8.13 -4.29
CA MET A 132 -1.26 -8.62 -3.67
C MET A 132 -1.79 -9.77 -4.50
N ASP A 133 -1.75 -10.98 -3.92
CA ASP A 133 -2.27 -12.20 -4.54
C ASP A 133 -3.69 -12.55 -4.06
N CYS A 134 -4.31 -11.65 -3.28
CA CYS A 134 -5.70 -11.71 -2.87
C CYS A 134 -6.48 -10.48 -3.37
N ALA A 135 -7.78 -10.68 -3.60
CA ALA A 135 -8.74 -9.61 -3.86
C ALA A 135 -8.91 -8.73 -2.62
N CYS A 136 -7.93 -7.86 -2.37
CA CYS A 136 -7.79 -7.10 -1.14
C CYS A 136 -7.77 -5.60 -1.44
N ILE A 137 -8.60 -4.81 -0.73
CA ILE A 137 -8.66 -3.35 -0.84
C ILE A 137 -8.28 -2.75 0.50
N LEU A 138 -7.37 -1.78 0.49
CA LEU A 138 -6.97 -1.04 1.69
C LEU A 138 -7.73 0.27 1.73
N ILE A 139 -8.37 0.56 2.85
CA ILE A 139 -9.17 1.78 3.05
C ILE A 139 -8.70 2.53 4.29
N GLU A 140 -8.95 3.84 4.31
CA GLU A 140 -8.66 4.66 5.48
C GLU A 140 -9.65 4.38 6.62
N PRO A 141 -9.26 4.65 7.88
CA PRO A 141 -10.16 4.50 9.03
C PRO A 141 -11.45 5.33 8.92
N SER A 142 -11.40 6.49 8.25
CA SER A 142 -12.56 7.35 7.96
C SER A 142 -13.57 6.64 7.06
N ASP A 143 -13.11 6.05 5.95
CA ASP A 143 -13.97 5.27 5.05
C ASP A 143 -14.48 4.00 5.74
N ALA A 144 -13.66 3.39 6.58
CA ALA A 144 -14.04 2.22 7.36
C ALA A 144 -15.17 2.53 8.35
N GLU A 145 -15.16 3.70 8.98
CA GLU A 145 -16.23 4.12 9.88
C GLU A 145 -17.58 4.18 9.15
N ILE A 146 -17.60 4.76 7.94
CA ILE A 146 -18.79 4.82 7.07
C ILE A 146 -19.24 3.40 6.71
N LEU A 147 -18.31 2.53 6.30
CA LEU A 147 -18.59 1.14 5.94
C LEU A 147 -19.21 0.36 7.11
N LEU A 148 -18.62 0.48 8.29
CA LEU A 148 -19.06 -0.26 9.48
C LEU A 148 -20.41 0.25 9.99
N GLN A 149 -20.65 1.56 9.99
CA GLN A 149 -21.96 2.13 10.30
C GLN A 149 -23.03 1.64 9.33
N HIS A 150 -22.71 1.56 8.05
CA HIS A 150 -23.63 1.04 7.03
C HIS A 150 -23.96 -0.44 7.26
N ILE A 151 -22.98 -1.27 7.65
CA ILE A 151 -23.21 -2.69 7.98
C ILE A 151 -24.10 -2.83 9.22
N GLU A 152 -23.86 -2.04 10.27
CA GLU A 152 -24.64 -2.11 11.51
C GLU A 152 -26.07 -1.57 11.36
N GLY A 153 -26.27 -0.57 10.49
CA GLY A 153 -27.57 0.03 10.21
C GLY A 153 -28.43 -0.73 9.20
N SER A 154 -27.88 -1.75 8.52
CA SER A 154 -28.60 -2.49 7.48
C SER A 154 -29.51 -3.58 8.08
N PRO A 155 -30.77 -3.70 7.62
CA PRO A 155 -31.71 -4.70 8.13
C PRO A 155 -31.34 -6.14 7.76
N SER A 156 -30.44 -6.31 6.78
CA SER A 156 -29.91 -7.59 6.31
C SER A 156 -28.42 -7.46 6.03
N GLN A 157 -27.71 -8.60 5.95
CA GLN A 157 -26.29 -8.60 5.61
C GLN A 157 -26.08 -7.96 4.22
N PRO A 158 -25.34 -6.85 4.14
CA PRO A 158 -25.22 -6.12 2.89
C PRO A 158 -24.28 -6.84 1.92
N LEU A 159 -24.55 -6.71 0.63
CA LEU A 159 -23.81 -7.35 -0.44
C LEU A 159 -22.94 -6.34 -1.19
N ALA A 160 -21.71 -6.73 -1.50
CA ALA A 160 -20.76 -5.89 -2.21
C ALA A 160 -20.04 -6.64 -3.32
N THR A 161 -19.57 -5.89 -4.30
CA THR A 161 -18.65 -6.32 -5.35
C THR A 161 -17.34 -5.54 -5.23
N MET A 162 -16.26 -6.11 -5.74
CA MET A 162 -14.95 -5.47 -5.76
C MET A 162 -14.49 -5.31 -7.21
N VAL A 163 -14.15 -4.09 -7.57
CA VAL A 163 -13.60 -3.72 -8.88
C VAL A 163 -12.12 -3.40 -8.70
N PHE A 164 -11.29 -3.87 -9.63
CA PHE A 164 -9.84 -3.74 -9.58
C PHE A 164 -9.29 -3.18 -10.88
N ARG A 165 -7.98 -2.88 -10.91
CA ARG A 165 -7.24 -2.33 -12.06
C ARG A 165 -7.64 -0.90 -12.43
N GLU A 166 -8.27 -0.18 -11.51
CA GLU A 166 -8.47 1.25 -11.65
C GLU A 166 -7.16 1.97 -11.34
N THR A 167 -6.82 2.97 -12.15
CA THR A 167 -5.64 3.79 -11.94
C THR A 167 -6.04 5.24 -12.08
N TYR A 168 -5.84 6.00 -11.01
CA TYR A 168 -6.05 7.44 -11.00
C TYR A 168 -4.72 8.18 -11.17
N THR A 169 -4.78 9.34 -11.81
CA THR A 169 -3.67 10.28 -11.99
C THR A 169 -4.06 11.66 -11.48
N GLY A 170 -3.11 12.56 -11.26
CA GLY A 170 -3.40 13.91 -10.77
C GLY A 170 -3.62 14.01 -9.25
N MET A 171 -2.99 13.13 -8.47
CA MET A 171 -3.03 13.19 -7.02
C MET A 171 -2.34 14.47 -6.51
N LYS A 172 -3.10 15.34 -5.81
CA LYS A 172 -2.69 16.72 -5.48
C LYS A 172 -1.42 16.84 -4.59
N SER A 173 -1.08 15.81 -3.82
CA SER A 173 0.04 15.83 -2.86
C SER A 173 1.32 15.19 -3.40
N THR A 174 1.60 15.36 -4.70
CA THR A 174 2.73 14.71 -5.38
C THR A 174 3.52 15.74 -6.20
N PRO A 175 4.87 15.61 -6.29
CA PRO A 175 5.71 14.61 -5.64
C PRO A 175 5.97 14.96 -4.16
N THR A 176 5.95 13.95 -3.30
CA THR A 176 6.38 14.04 -1.90
C THR A 176 7.51 13.02 -1.66
N VAL A 177 8.49 13.36 -0.83
CA VAL A 177 9.57 12.44 -0.44
C VAL A 177 8.95 11.20 0.20
N ALA A 178 9.38 10.01 -0.23
CA ALA A 178 8.89 8.77 0.34
C ALA A 178 9.23 8.69 1.84
N ALA A 179 8.39 8.02 2.62
CA ALA A 179 8.55 8.01 4.08
C ALA A 179 9.78 7.24 4.56
N TYR A 180 10.05 6.13 3.87
CA TYR A 180 11.00 5.13 4.31
C TYR A 180 12.44 5.47 3.91
N VAL A 181 12.63 6.51 3.10
CA VAL A 181 13.97 6.95 2.71
C VAL A 181 14.61 7.76 3.84
N PRO A 182 15.88 7.50 4.16
CA PRO A 182 16.61 8.24 5.16
C PRO A 182 16.87 9.69 4.71
N SER A 183 16.95 10.56 5.69
CA SER A 183 17.31 11.97 5.53
C SER A 183 18.78 12.18 5.91
N GLY A 184 19.39 13.23 5.37
CA GLY A 184 20.77 13.61 5.70
C GLY A 184 20.94 14.05 7.16
N PRO A 185 22.17 14.39 7.57
CA PRO A 185 23.40 14.40 6.77
C PRO A 185 24.03 13.00 6.58
N PHE A 186 24.99 12.84 5.67
CA PHE A 186 25.76 11.58 5.60
C PHE A 186 26.77 11.49 6.76
N PRO A 187 26.76 10.44 7.61
CA PRO A 187 27.58 10.40 8.83
C PRO A 187 29.08 10.58 8.59
N ASN A 188 29.60 9.99 7.52
CA ASN A 188 31.05 10.01 7.23
C ASN A 188 31.50 11.32 6.55
N CYS A 189 30.56 12.18 6.13
CA CYS A 189 30.86 13.46 5.49
C CYS A 189 29.66 14.41 5.63
N ALA A 190 29.47 14.94 6.83
CA ALA A 190 28.33 15.81 7.12
C ALA A 190 28.47 17.24 6.56
N CYS A 191 29.67 17.63 6.10
CA CYS A 191 29.92 18.93 5.51
C CYS A 191 29.35 19.09 4.09
N ILE A 192 28.95 17.98 3.46
CA ILE A 192 28.29 17.97 2.15
C ILE A 192 26.85 17.51 2.33
N LEU A 193 25.91 18.33 1.87
CA LEU A 193 24.48 18.03 1.98
C LEU A 193 24.13 16.82 1.11
N LYS A 194 23.35 15.90 1.67
CA LYS A 194 22.79 14.72 0.99
C LYS A 194 21.34 14.51 1.46
N PRO A 195 20.45 13.91 0.64
CA PRO A 195 20.64 13.46 -0.76
C PRO A 195 20.80 14.63 -1.73
N ASP A 196 21.30 14.38 -2.95
CA ASP A 196 21.54 15.44 -3.94
C ASP A 196 20.28 15.79 -4.74
N VAL A 197 19.51 14.77 -5.14
CA VAL A 197 18.33 14.92 -6.01
C VAL A 197 17.22 13.95 -5.60
N MET A 198 16.00 14.29 -5.98
CA MET A 198 14.81 13.47 -5.79
C MET A 198 14.34 12.93 -7.15
N ALA A 199 13.96 11.65 -7.19
CA ALA A 199 13.41 11.01 -8.40
C ALA A 199 12.16 10.17 -8.08
N PRO A 200 11.22 10.03 -9.04
CA PRO A 200 10.03 9.22 -8.84
C PRO A 200 10.37 7.73 -8.69
N LEU A 201 9.73 7.08 -7.72
CA LEU A 201 9.82 5.63 -7.52
C LEU A 201 8.45 5.03 -7.18
N ILE A 202 7.71 5.71 -6.32
CA ILE A 202 6.46 5.20 -5.79
C ILE A 202 5.33 5.39 -6.78
N GLY A 203 4.58 4.31 -6.97
CA GLY A 203 3.57 4.23 -8.01
C GLY A 203 4.17 3.95 -9.38
N LEU A 204 5.45 3.56 -9.55
CA LEU A 204 5.98 3.07 -10.83
C LEU A 204 5.70 1.57 -11.05
N LYS A 205 5.60 1.15 -12.32
CA LYS A 205 5.45 -0.25 -12.71
C LYS A 205 6.76 -0.65 -13.38
N LYS A 206 7.48 -1.61 -12.79
CA LYS A 206 8.67 -2.18 -13.42
C LYS A 206 8.26 -3.29 -14.38
N THR A 207 8.96 -3.36 -15.50
CA THR A 207 8.97 -4.53 -16.36
C THR A 207 9.85 -5.58 -15.68
N ASP A 208 9.31 -6.76 -15.42
CA ASP A 208 10.13 -7.89 -15.01
C ASP A 208 10.78 -8.47 -16.27
N ILE A 209 12.12 -8.40 -16.34
CA ILE A 209 12.90 -8.84 -17.51
C ILE A 209 13.28 -10.33 -17.36
N THR A 210 12.79 -11.03 -16.34
CA THR A 210 13.11 -12.44 -16.09
C THR A 210 12.25 -13.46 -16.87
N ARG A 211 11.75 -13.12 -18.06
CA ARG A 211 11.07 -14.06 -18.95
C ARG A 211 11.88 -14.39 -20.19
#